data_AF-A0A5B0BQH6-F1
#
_entry.id   AF-A0A5B0BQH6-F1
#
_cell.length_a   1.000
_cell.length_b   1.000
_cell.length_c   1.000
_cell.angle_alpha   90.00
_cell.angle_beta   90.00
_cell.angle_gamma   90.00
#
_symmetry.space_group_name_H-M   'P 1'
#
loop_
_entity.id
_entity.type
_entity.pdbx_description
1 polymer ?
#
loop_
_entity_poly.entity_id
_entity_poly.type
_entity_poly.pdbx_seq_one_letter_code
_entity_poly.pdbx_strand_id
1 'polypeptide(L)'
;MDNPTPQDFTHYIQALKQLKELTTVSNPWIPVWSAVIGGLIASIPTGIGALYRARSTRKSVETAISAEIANIASMIRKRNYLNLLKEIRSELIEINNQIASVHDDDETSPNFCSRAITVTISADYYKIYKANLDKLGIINNKKLLKIVNFYSHLESIMLDVKPEGNLGKGGSVEDYTEVIIFLEDALKLADELSTQTT
;
A
#
# COMPACT_ATOMS: atom_id res chain seq x y z
N MET A 1 -24.15 6.87 0.09
CA MET A 1 -24.26 8.34 0.15
C MET A 1 -24.69 8.78 -1.23
N ASP A 2 -25.96 9.18 -1.32
CA ASP A 2 -26.67 9.38 -2.56
C ASP A 2 -26.16 10.59 -3.33
N ASN A 3 -26.17 10.51 -4.66
CA ASN A 3 -25.89 11.64 -5.53
C ASN A 3 -26.93 12.74 -5.27
N PRO A 4 -26.54 14.03 -5.21
CA PRO A 4 -27.52 15.10 -5.08
C PRO A 4 -28.47 15.06 -6.27
N THR A 5 -29.76 14.95 -5.99
CA THR A 5 -30.83 14.87 -6.99
C THR A 5 -31.13 16.26 -7.54
N PRO A 6 -31.73 16.38 -8.74
CA PRO A 6 -32.07 17.67 -9.36
C PRO A 6 -32.91 18.62 -8.48
N GLN A 7 -33.56 18.08 -7.45
CA GLN A 7 -34.34 18.82 -6.47
C GLN A 7 -33.46 19.72 -5.57
N ASP A 8 -32.24 19.29 -5.24
CA ASP A 8 -31.31 20.11 -4.47
C ASP A 8 -30.95 21.38 -5.26
N PHE A 9 -30.72 21.24 -6.57
CA PHE A 9 -30.42 22.36 -7.47
C PHE A 9 -31.55 23.39 -7.55
N THR A 10 -32.81 22.93 -7.54
CA THR A 10 -33.96 23.84 -7.52
C THR A 10 -34.09 24.60 -6.21
N HIS A 11 -33.78 23.98 -5.07
CA HIS A 11 -33.73 24.66 -3.77
C HIS A 11 -32.64 25.75 -3.73
N TYR A 12 -31.48 25.51 -4.34
CA TYR A 12 -30.42 26.52 -4.46
C TYR A 12 -30.84 27.72 -5.32
N ILE A 13 -31.48 27.49 -6.48
CA ILE A 13 -31.96 28.57 -7.34
C ILE A 13 -33.04 29.39 -6.63
N GLN A 14 -33.90 28.75 -5.84
CA GLN A 14 -34.95 29.43 -5.08
C GLN A 14 -34.37 30.27 -3.93
N ALA A 15 -33.36 29.76 -3.22
CA ALA A 15 -32.64 30.53 -2.20
C ALA A 15 -31.92 31.75 -2.79
N LEU A 16 -31.32 31.61 -3.97
CA LEU A 16 -30.68 32.73 -4.68
C LEU A 16 -31.69 33.79 -5.13
N LYS A 17 -32.90 33.38 -5.55
CA LYS A 17 -33.99 34.32 -5.89
C LYS A 17 -34.49 35.08 -4.66
N GLN A 18 -34.68 34.39 -3.53
CA GLN A 18 -35.09 35.03 -2.27
C GLN A 18 -34.06 36.04 -1.76
N LEU A 19 -32.76 35.74 -1.92
CA LEU A 19 -31.67 36.67 -1.58
C LEU A 19 -31.63 37.90 -2.49
N LYS A 20 -31.97 37.75 -3.78
CA LYS A 20 -32.07 38.88 -4.71
C LYS A 20 -33.19 39.84 -4.32
N GLU A 21 -34.30 39.35 -3.79
CA GLU A 21 -35.41 40.20 -3.33
C GLU A 21 -35.10 40.92 -2.00
N LEU A 22 -34.26 40.33 -1.14
CA LEU A 22 -33.87 40.92 0.14
C LEU A 22 -32.81 42.04 0.02
N THR A 23 -32.20 42.24 -1.15
CA THR A 23 -31.08 43.19 -1.35
C THR A 23 -31.48 44.48 -2.06
N THR A 24 -32.74 44.64 -2.48
CA THR A 24 -33.24 45.83 -3.20
C THR A 24 -33.69 46.99 -2.30
N VAL A 25 -33.62 46.87 -0.97
CA VAL A 25 -34.01 47.95 -0.05
C VAL A 25 -32.78 48.56 0.61
N SER A 26 -32.52 49.83 0.29
CA SER A 26 -31.40 50.65 0.81
C SER A 26 -31.43 50.73 2.34
N ASN A 27 -30.45 50.12 3.02
CA ASN A 27 -30.30 50.19 4.47
C ASN A 27 -28.79 50.27 4.86
N PRO A 28 -28.37 51.17 5.77
CA PRO A 28 -26.97 51.37 6.19
C PRO A 28 -26.23 50.14 6.74
N TRP A 29 -26.89 49.01 6.99
CA TRP A 29 -26.26 47.75 7.39
C TRP A 29 -25.75 46.88 6.21
N ILE A 30 -25.95 47.30 4.96
CA ILE A 30 -25.50 46.60 3.74
C ILE A 30 -24.02 46.17 3.77
N PRO A 31 -23.05 46.99 4.26
CA PRO A 31 -21.65 46.58 4.28
C PRO A 31 -21.37 45.39 5.20
N VAL A 32 -22.10 45.30 6.32
CA VAL A 32 -21.97 44.22 7.31
C VAL A 32 -22.56 42.92 6.75
N TRP A 33 -23.72 42.99 6.09
CA TRP A 33 -24.32 41.83 5.43
C TRP A 33 -23.52 41.36 4.21
N SER A 34 -22.89 42.29 3.49
CA SER A 34 -22.02 42.01 2.35
C SER A 34 -20.76 41.24 2.75
N ALA A 35 -20.20 41.52 3.94
CA ALA A 35 -19.06 40.78 4.50
C ALA A 35 -19.44 39.34 4.91
N VAL A 36 -20.61 39.15 5.51
CA VAL A 36 -21.11 37.81 5.89
C VAL A 36 -21.47 36.97 4.66
N ILE A 37 -22.11 37.58 3.66
CA ILE A 37 -22.46 36.92 2.39
C ILE A 37 -21.20 36.63 1.55
N GLY A 38 -20.23 37.55 1.53
CA GLY A 38 -18.94 37.35 0.87
C GLY A 38 -18.13 36.20 1.50
N GLY A 39 -18.14 36.07 2.83
CA GLY A 39 -17.51 34.96 3.55
C GLY A 39 -18.20 33.61 3.30
N LEU A 40 -19.54 33.59 3.21
CA LEU A 40 -20.30 32.39 2.86
C LEU A 40 -20.09 31.97 1.40
N ILE A 41 -20.10 32.89 0.44
CA ILE A 41 -19.83 32.62 -0.98
C ILE A 41 -18.37 32.17 -1.19
N ALA A 42 -17.41 32.71 -0.43
CA ALA A 42 -16.01 32.27 -0.48
C ALA A 42 -15.77 30.87 0.12
N SER A 43 -16.70 30.33 0.91
CA SER A 43 -16.62 28.99 1.50
C SER A 43 -17.17 27.87 0.60
N ILE A 44 -18.00 28.21 -0.39
CA ILE A 44 -18.62 27.26 -1.32
C ILE A 44 -17.60 26.62 -2.31
N PRO A 45 -16.61 27.35 -2.87
CA PRO A 45 -15.56 26.77 -3.71
C PRO A 45 -14.68 25.76 -2.94
N THR A 46 -14.57 25.92 -1.62
CA THR A 46 -13.70 25.10 -0.77
C THR A 46 -14.25 23.70 -0.58
N GLY A 47 -15.57 23.53 -0.44
CA GLY A 47 -16.19 22.22 -0.27
C GLY A 47 -16.17 21.37 -1.55
N ILE A 48 -16.57 21.95 -2.68
CA ILE A 48 -16.62 21.24 -3.97
C ILE A 48 -15.20 21.01 -4.51
N GLY A 49 -14.32 22.01 -4.43
CA GLY A 49 -12.91 21.88 -4.79
C GLY A 49 -12.18 20.83 -3.94
N ALA A 50 -12.47 20.75 -2.63
CA ALA A 50 -11.90 19.72 -1.75
C ALA A 50 -12.36 18.30 -2.14
N LEU A 51 -13.62 18.12 -2.55
CA LEU A 51 -14.14 16.82 -2.99
C LEU A 51 -13.52 16.36 -4.33
N TYR A 52 -13.37 17.26 -5.31
CA TYR A 52 -12.68 16.95 -6.56
C TYR A 52 -11.19 16.68 -6.36
N ARG A 53 -10.51 17.48 -5.51
CA ARG A 53 -9.13 17.20 -5.11
C ARG A 53 -9.03 15.86 -4.41
N ALA A 54 -9.90 15.53 -3.47
CA ALA A 54 -9.88 14.25 -2.77
C ALA A 54 -9.98 13.04 -3.72
N ARG A 55 -10.83 13.13 -4.75
CA ARG A 55 -10.93 12.08 -5.78
C ARG A 55 -9.66 11.97 -6.64
N SER A 56 -9.11 13.11 -7.07
CA SER A 56 -7.88 13.15 -7.86
C SER A 56 -6.67 12.66 -7.05
N THR A 57 -6.54 13.11 -5.80
CA THR A 57 -5.52 12.69 -4.84
C THR A 57 -5.60 11.20 -4.59
N ARG A 58 -6.81 10.65 -4.37
CA ARG A 58 -6.99 9.21 -4.22
C ARG A 58 -6.46 8.42 -5.42
N LYS A 59 -6.86 8.80 -6.65
CA LYS A 59 -6.41 8.10 -7.85
C LYS A 59 -4.90 8.21 -8.03
N SER A 60 -4.33 9.38 -7.78
CA SER A 60 -2.88 9.61 -7.86
C SER A 60 -2.10 8.76 -6.84
N VAL A 61 -2.57 8.69 -5.59
CA VAL A 61 -1.95 7.88 -4.53
C VAL A 61 -2.08 6.38 -4.84
N GLU A 62 -3.27 5.92 -5.25
CA GLU A 62 -3.48 4.52 -5.65
C GLU A 62 -2.55 4.13 -6.80
N THR A 63 -2.45 4.95 -7.85
CA THR A 63 -1.55 4.68 -8.99
C THR A 63 -0.07 4.69 -8.57
N ALA A 64 0.36 5.64 -7.75
CA ALA A 64 1.75 5.74 -7.33
C ALA A 64 2.17 4.53 -6.49
N ILE A 65 1.33 4.11 -5.53
CA ILE A 65 1.59 2.93 -4.69
C ILE A 65 1.57 1.65 -5.55
N SER A 66 0.56 1.46 -6.41
CA SER A 66 0.52 0.31 -7.31
C SER A 66 1.75 0.22 -8.22
N ALA A 67 2.25 1.37 -8.71
CA ALA A 67 3.47 1.41 -9.51
C ALA A 67 4.72 1.05 -8.69
N GLU A 68 4.82 1.49 -7.42
CA GLU A 68 5.90 1.07 -6.52
C GLU A 68 5.89 -0.44 -6.31
N ILE A 69 4.72 -1.01 -5.98
CA ILE A 69 4.52 -2.44 -5.76
C ILE A 69 4.90 -3.23 -7.03
N ALA A 70 4.42 -2.80 -8.20
CA ALA A 70 4.74 -3.45 -9.47
C ALA A 70 6.25 -3.42 -9.77
N ASN A 71 6.93 -2.30 -9.48
CA ASN A 71 8.38 -2.18 -9.65
C ASN A 71 9.15 -3.10 -8.71
N ILE A 72 8.73 -3.20 -7.44
CA ILE A 72 9.34 -4.11 -6.46
C ILE A 72 9.17 -5.55 -6.93
N ALA A 73 7.95 -5.96 -7.29
CA ALA A 73 7.67 -7.31 -7.78
C ALA A 73 8.47 -7.62 -9.07
N SER A 74 8.56 -6.67 -10.00
CA SER A 74 9.38 -6.80 -11.21
C SER A 74 10.86 -7.01 -10.88
N MET A 75 11.40 -6.26 -9.90
CA MET A 75 12.78 -6.41 -9.46
C MET A 75 13.04 -7.79 -8.83
N ILE A 76 12.15 -8.25 -7.95
CA ILE A 76 12.22 -9.57 -7.32
C ILE A 76 12.25 -10.67 -8.38
N ARG A 77 11.37 -10.58 -9.38
CA ARG A 77 11.29 -11.54 -10.50
C ARG A 77 12.55 -11.51 -11.36
N LYS A 78 13.01 -10.32 -11.75
CA LYS A 78 14.23 -10.15 -12.58
C LYS A 78 15.48 -10.70 -11.90
N ARG A 79 15.57 -10.58 -10.58
CA ARG A 79 16.69 -11.11 -9.79
C ARG A 79 16.52 -12.58 -9.41
N ASN A 80 15.39 -13.19 -9.79
CA ASN A 80 15.09 -14.60 -9.59
C ASN A 80 15.16 -15.07 -8.12
N TYR A 81 14.83 -14.18 -7.17
CA TYR A 81 14.98 -14.48 -5.74
C TYR A 81 14.15 -15.66 -5.27
N LEU A 82 12.94 -15.82 -5.80
CA LEU A 82 12.07 -16.93 -5.43
C LEU A 82 12.68 -18.29 -5.79
N ASN A 83 13.24 -18.40 -7.00
CA ASN A 83 13.85 -19.65 -7.44
C ASN A 83 15.15 -19.92 -6.68
N LEU A 84 15.95 -18.89 -6.41
CA LEU A 84 17.15 -19.03 -5.58
C LEU A 84 16.82 -19.57 -4.18
N LEU A 85 15.76 -19.08 -3.54
CA LEU A 85 15.34 -19.61 -2.23
C LEU A 85 14.86 -21.06 -2.33
N LYS A 86 14.13 -21.41 -3.39
CA LYS A 86 13.66 -22.79 -3.63
C LYS A 86 14.80 -23.76 -3.91
N GLU A 87 15.81 -23.33 -4.67
CA GLU A 87 17.02 -24.11 -4.96
C GLU A 87 17.76 -24.42 -3.66
N ILE A 88 18.05 -23.40 -2.85
CA ILE A 88 18.76 -23.58 -1.57
C ILE A 88 17.97 -24.48 -0.61
N ARG A 89 16.65 -24.28 -0.51
CA ARG A 89 15.81 -25.18 0.29
C ARG A 89 15.91 -26.63 -0.19
N SER A 90 15.89 -26.85 -1.51
CA SER A 90 15.95 -28.20 -2.09
C SER A 90 17.30 -28.87 -1.83
N GLU A 91 18.41 -28.11 -1.94
CA GLU A 91 19.74 -28.55 -1.57
C GLU A 91 19.80 -28.97 -0.08
N LEU A 92 19.23 -28.16 0.82
CA LEU A 92 19.17 -28.49 2.25
C LEU A 92 18.35 -29.75 2.55
N ILE A 93 17.22 -29.93 1.86
CA ILE A 93 16.39 -31.14 1.99
C ILE A 93 17.18 -32.37 1.52
N GLU A 94 17.89 -32.27 0.40
CA GLU A 94 18.70 -33.38 -0.12
C GLU A 94 19.81 -33.76 0.88
N ILE A 95 20.51 -32.77 1.44
CA ILE A 95 21.54 -32.99 2.46
C ILE A 95 20.95 -33.66 3.71
N ASN A 96 19.82 -33.16 4.21
CA ASN A 96 19.15 -33.75 5.37
C ASN A 96 18.73 -35.21 5.11
N ASN A 97 18.20 -35.50 3.93
CA ASN A 97 17.81 -36.87 3.54
C ASN A 97 19.03 -37.81 3.40
N GLN A 98 20.15 -37.33 2.85
CA GLN A 98 21.38 -38.12 2.76
C GLN A 98 21.91 -38.48 4.14
N ILE A 99 21.89 -37.56 5.11
CA ILE A 99 22.35 -37.82 6.46
C ILE A 99 21.41 -38.77 7.21
N ALA A 100 20.09 -38.59 7.06
CA ALA A 100 19.10 -39.52 7.61
C ALA A 100 19.23 -40.95 7.06
N SER A 101 19.79 -41.12 5.85
CA SER A 101 20.06 -42.45 5.29
C SER A 101 21.33 -43.13 5.85
N VAL A 102 22.20 -42.35 6.53
CA VAL A 102 23.50 -42.79 7.06
C VAL A 102 23.49 -42.92 8.58
N HIS A 103 22.59 -42.21 9.28
CA HIS A 103 22.43 -42.27 10.73
C HIS A 103 20.99 -42.67 11.10
N ASP A 104 20.84 -43.81 11.78
CA ASP A 104 19.57 -44.38 12.27
C ASP A 104 19.17 -43.80 13.65
N ASP A 105 19.88 -42.76 14.10
CA ASP A 105 19.82 -42.23 15.45
C ASP A 105 19.07 -40.87 15.49
N ASP A 106 18.22 -40.71 16.51
CA ASP A 106 17.31 -39.59 16.81
C ASP A 106 18.02 -38.24 17.10
N GLU A 107 19.35 -38.18 16.99
CA GLU A 107 20.20 -37.00 17.28
C GLU A 107 20.67 -36.25 16.01
N THR A 108 19.98 -36.40 14.89
CA THR A 108 20.33 -35.67 13.67
C THR A 108 19.89 -34.20 13.80
N SER A 109 20.81 -33.34 14.26
CA SER A 109 20.58 -31.90 14.30
C SER A 109 20.32 -31.37 12.87
N PRO A 110 19.24 -30.60 12.62
CA PRO A 110 18.92 -30.12 11.27
C PRO A 110 20.06 -29.26 10.72
N ASN A 111 20.47 -29.50 9.47
CA ASN A 111 21.56 -28.73 8.88
C ASN A 111 21.15 -27.27 8.65
N PHE A 112 22.06 -26.39 9.05
CA PHE A 112 22.03 -24.98 8.76
C PHE A 112 22.80 -24.72 7.45
N CYS A 113 22.26 -23.89 6.57
CA CYS A 113 22.94 -23.50 5.35
C CYS A 113 24.21 -22.69 5.69
N SER A 114 25.40 -23.19 5.36
CA SER A 114 26.65 -22.42 5.52
C SER A 114 26.73 -21.19 4.58
N ARG A 115 25.76 -21.04 3.66
CA ARG A 115 25.74 -19.99 2.65
C ARG A 115 24.82 -18.84 3.08
N ALA A 116 25.41 -17.76 3.60
CA ALA A 116 24.67 -16.55 3.89
C ALA A 116 24.14 -15.90 2.60
N ILE A 117 22.82 -15.75 2.49
CA ILE A 117 22.22 -14.92 1.43
C ILE A 117 22.17 -13.51 1.96
N THR A 118 23.03 -12.63 1.42
CA THR A 118 22.98 -11.21 1.76
C THR A 118 22.38 -10.44 0.60
N VAL A 119 21.20 -9.84 0.81
CA VAL A 119 20.58 -8.94 -0.15
C VAL A 119 20.91 -7.51 0.25
N THR A 120 21.58 -6.75 -0.62
CA THR A 120 21.80 -5.32 -0.40
C THR A 120 20.49 -4.58 -0.63
N ILE A 121 19.93 -4.05 0.45
CA ILE A 121 18.70 -3.24 0.43
C ILE A 121 19.10 -1.80 0.70
N SER A 122 18.60 -0.86 -0.12
CA SER A 122 18.80 0.57 0.12
C SER A 122 18.11 0.99 1.42
N ALA A 123 18.76 1.86 2.20
CA ALA A 123 18.22 2.36 3.47
C ALA A 123 16.85 3.03 3.31
N ASP A 124 16.59 3.63 2.15
CA ASP A 124 15.32 4.29 1.83
C ASP A 124 14.35 3.37 1.08
N TYR A 125 14.03 2.21 1.65
CA TYR A 125 13.04 1.30 1.08
C TYR A 125 11.61 1.88 1.23
N TYR A 126 10.76 1.64 0.22
CA TYR A 126 9.35 2.05 0.14
C TYR A 126 9.11 3.58 0.20
N LYS A 127 9.86 4.36 -0.60
CA LYS A 127 9.77 5.83 -0.61
C LYS A 127 8.35 6.34 -0.86
N ILE A 128 7.64 5.73 -1.81
CA ILE A 128 6.32 6.20 -2.23
C ILE A 128 5.28 5.85 -1.18
N TYR A 129 5.30 4.62 -0.65
CA TYR A 129 4.43 4.23 0.45
C TYR A 129 4.62 5.09 1.70
N LYS A 130 5.86 5.26 2.17
CA LYS A 130 6.18 6.08 3.35
C LYS A 130 5.75 7.54 3.18
N ALA A 131 5.93 8.12 1.98
CA ALA A 131 5.53 9.49 1.67
C ALA A 131 4.00 9.70 1.58
N ASN A 132 3.20 8.63 1.62
CA ASN A 132 1.74 8.68 1.49
C ASN A 132 1.00 7.95 2.63
N LEU A 133 1.67 7.66 3.76
CA LEU A 133 1.03 7.03 4.93
C LEU A 133 -0.17 7.83 5.45
N ASP A 134 -0.06 9.15 5.46
CA ASP A 134 -1.10 10.10 5.86
C ASP A 134 -2.35 10.06 4.94
N LYS A 135 -2.18 9.53 3.72
CA LYS A 135 -3.23 9.48 2.69
C LYS A 135 -3.82 8.09 2.53
N LEU A 136 -3.35 7.07 3.26
CA LEU A 136 -3.88 5.70 3.13
C LEU A 136 -5.39 5.62 3.43
N GLY A 137 -5.90 6.48 4.31
CA GLY A 137 -7.32 6.52 4.67
C GLY A 137 -8.27 6.88 3.52
N ILE A 138 -7.77 7.42 2.39
CA ILE A 138 -8.61 7.74 1.23
C ILE A 138 -8.73 6.58 0.24
N ILE A 139 -7.93 5.51 0.39
CA ILE A 139 -7.91 4.33 -0.49
C ILE A 139 -9.09 3.40 -0.16
N ASN A 140 -9.59 2.65 -1.15
CA ASN A 140 -10.59 1.61 -0.88
C ASN A 140 -10.06 0.58 0.14
N ASN A 141 -10.84 0.28 1.19
CA ASN A 141 -10.49 -0.69 2.23
C ASN A 141 -9.98 -2.03 1.68
N LYS A 142 -10.62 -2.58 0.62
CA LYS A 142 -10.17 -3.85 0.00
C LYS A 142 -8.79 -3.75 -0.65
N LYS A 143 -8.46 -2.62 -1.28
CA LYS A 143 -7.13 -2.39 -1.87
C LYS A 143 -6.10 -2.07 -0.79
N LEU A 144 -6.48 -1.27 0.20
CA LEU A 144 -5.62 -0.87 1.31
C LEU A 144 -5.12 -2.10 2.08
N LEU A 145 -6.00 -3.06 2.39
CA LEU A 145 -5.61 -4.30 3.07
C LEU A 145 -4.54 -5.06 2.28
N LYS A 146 -4.70 -5.19 0.95
CA LYS A 146 -3.71 -5.86 0.09
C LYS A 146 -2.38 -5.11 0.04
N ILE A 147 -2.42 -3.78 -0.03
CA ILE A 147 -1.23 -2.91 0.00
C ILE A 147 -0.47 -3.13 1.31
N VAL A 148 -1.16 -3.04 2.44
CA VAL A 148 -0.54 -3.22 3.77
C VAL A 148 0.06 -4.62 3.89
N ASN A 149 -0.69 -5.67 3.55
CA ASN A 149 -0.21 -7.05 3.60
C ASN A 149 1.02 -7.26 2.71
N PHE A 150 1.05 -6.66 1.51
CA PHE A 150 2.21 -6.74 0.63
C PHE A 150 3.48 -6.19 1.29
N TYR A 151 3.41 -4.98 1.86
CA TYR A 151 4.57 -4.39 2.55
C TYR A 151 4.93 -5.16 3.81
N SER A 152 3.95 -5.65 4.59
CA SER A 152 4.21 -6.46 5.78
C SER A 152 4.95 -7.76 5.45
N HIS A 153 4.54 -8.49 4.41
CA HIS A 153 5.26 -9.70 3.98
C HIS A 153 6.70 -9.39 3.57
N LEU A 154 6.92 -8.31 2.83
CA LEU A 154 8.28 -7.91 2.47
C LEU A 154 9.11 -7.50 3.70
N GLU A 155 8.53 -6.81 4.68
CA GLU A 155 9.23 -6.45 5.92
C GLU A 155 9.67 -7.70 6.69
N SER A 156 8.80 -8.71 6.82
CA SER A 156 9.18 -9.99 7.43
C SER A 156 10.36 -10.64 6.70
N ILE A 157 10.28 -10.78 5.38
CA ILE A 157 11.37 -11.35 4.56
C ILE A 157 12.66 -10.55 4.72
N MET A 158 12.55 -9.21 4.77
CA MET A 158 13.71 -8.34 4.97
C MET A 158 14.36 -8.51 6.34
N LEU A 159 13.59 -8.82 7.39
CA LEU A 159 14.15 -9.12 8.71
C LEU A 159 14.92 -10.44 8.68
N ASP A 160 14.42 -11.45 7.98
CA ASP A 160 15.04 -12.77 7.93
C ASP A 160 16.33 -12.81 7.08
N VAL A 161 16.38 -12.01 6.01
CA VAL A 161 17.52 -11.98 5.06
C VAL A 161 18.65 -11.03 5.48
N LYS A 162 18.44 -10.20 6.51
CA LYS A 162 19.52 -9.38 7.07
C LYS A 162 20.63 -10.25 7.64
N PRO A 163 21.88 -9.75 7.74
CA PRO A 163 23.00 -10.52 8.29
C PRO A 163 22.70 -11.13 9.67
N GLU A 164 21.96 -10.41 10.51
CA GLU A 164 21.53 -10.84 11.84
C GLU A 164 20.25 -11.71 11.85
N GLY A 165 19.55 -11.83 10.73
CA GLY A 165 18.30 -12.58 10.57
C GLY A 165 18.51 -14.08 10.40
N ASN A 166 17.42 -14.84 10.40
CA ASN A 166 17.44 -16.30 10.35
C ASN A 166 18.18 -16.82 9.11
N LEU A 167 17.87 -16.29 7.93
CA LEU A 167 18.54 -16.68 6.68
C LEU A 167 19.96 -16.09 6.56
N GLY A 168 20.25 -14.98 7.24
CA GLY A 168 21.59 -14.41 7.31
C GLY A 168 22.58 -15.26 8.11
N LYS A 169 22.09 -15.96 9.15
CA LYS A 169 22.86 -16.86 10.01
C LYS A 169 22.92 -18.31 9.52
N GLY A 170 22.36 -18.58 8.33
CA GLY A 170 22.37 -19.91 7.72
C GLY A 170 21.13 -20.74 7.99
N GLY A 171 19.94 -20.12 7.97
CA GLY A 171 18.65 -20.70 8.35
C GLY A 171 18.33 -22.14 7.91
N SER A 172 17.33 -22.73 8.56
CA SER A 172 16.89 -24.10 8.36
C SER A 172 15.96 -24.25 7.15
N VAL A 173 15.63 -25.50 6.79
CA VAL A 173 14.64 -25.81 5.73
C VAL A 173 13.30 -25.11 6.01
N GLU A 174 12.90 -25.04 7.28
CA GLU A 174 11.67 -24.39 7.74
C GLU A 174 11.75 -22.88 7.53
N ASP A 175 12.86 -22.24 7.93
CA ASP A 175 13.07 -20.79 7.72
C ASP A 175 12.97 -20.44 6.23
N TYR A 176 13.62 -21.22 5.36
CA TYR A 176 13.53 -21.03 3.92
C TYR A 176 12.10 -21.25 3.39
N THR A 177 11.37 -22.23 3.94
CA THR A 177 9.99 -22.51 3.55
C THR A 177 9.07 -21.35 3.88
N GLU A 178 9.18 -20.79 5.08
CA GLU A 178 8.38 -19.65 5.52
C GLU A 178 8.65 -18.42 4.64
N VAL A 179 9.92 -18.10 4.38
CA VAL A 179 10.29 -16.97 3.53
C VAL A 179 9.81 -17.14 2.09
N ILE A 180 9.86 -18.38 1.55
CA ILE A 180 9.30 -18.69 0.23
C ILE A 180 7.79 -18.41 0.20
N ILE A 181 7.05 -18.87 1.21
CA ILE A 181 5.59 -18.65 1.31
C ILE A 181 5.28 -17.16 1.33
N PHE A 182 5.94 -16.38 2.19
CA PHE A 182 5.72 -14.93 2.25
C PHE A 182 6.06 -14.24 0.93
N LEU A 183 7.11 -14.69 0.23
CA LEU A 183 7.51 -14.09 -1.04
C LEU A 183 6.50 -14.42 -2.14
N GLU A 184 5.97 -15.64 -2.18
CA GLU A 184 4.90 -16.04 -3.11
C GLU A 184 3.62 -15.25 -2.87
N ASP A 185 3.20 -15.12 -1.61
CA ASP A 185 2.03 -14.33 -1.22
C ASP A 185 2.19 -12.85 -1.58
N ALA A 186 3.37 -12.26 -1.32
CA ALA A 186 3.67 -10.90 -1.73
C ALA A 186 3.59 -10.72 -3.26
N LEU A 187 4.17 -11.64 -4.02
CA LEU A 187 4.11 -11.57 -5.49
C LEU A 187 2.68 -11.72 -6.01
N LYS A 188 1.87 -12.59 -5.40
CA LYS A 188 0.44 -12.75 -5.73
C LYS A 188 -0.34 -11.46 -5.45
N LEU A 189 -0.13 -10.84 -4.28
CA LEU A 189 -0.76 -9.55 -3.94
C LEU A 189 -0.40 -8.45 -4.94
N ALA A 190 0.87 -8.42 -5.38
CA ALA A 190 1.31 -7.47 -6.41
C ALA A 190 0.57 -7.66 -7.75
N ASP A 191 0.34 -8.91 -8.17
CA ASP A 191 -0.39 -9.22 -9.40
C ASP A 191 -1.87 -8.82 -9.29
N GLU A 192 -2.50 -9.07 -8.14
CA GLU A 192 -3.87 -8.64 -7.87
C GLU A 192 -4.03 -7.12 -7.80
N LEU A 193 -2.99 -6.39 -7.41
CA LEU A 193 -2.99 -4.93 -7.35
C LEU A 193 -2.69 -4.29 -8.71
N SER A 194 -1.91 -4.94 -9.56
CA SER A 194 -1.58 -4.45 -10.90
C SER A 194 -2.74 -4.61 -11.90
N THR A 195 -3.46 -5.73 -11.86
CA THR A 195 -4.64 -6.02 -12.71
C THR A 195 -5.83 -5.09 -12.49
N GLN A 196 -5.88 -4.36 -11.36
CA GLN A 196 -6.95 -3.39 -11.05
C GLN A 196 -6.69 -1.97 -11.57
N THR A 197 -5.59 -1.77 -12.33
CA THR A 197 -5.17 -0.44 -12.83
C THR A 197 -5.47 -0.23 -14.32
N THR A 198 -5.89 -1.28 -15.04
CA THR A 198 -6.46 -1.25 -16.40
C THR A 198 -7.97 -1.22 -16.36
#